data_AF-A0A7L3FIP5-F1
#
_entry.id   AF-A0A7L3FIP5-F1
#
_cell.length_a   1.000
_cell.length_b   1.000
_cell.length_c   1.000
_cell.angle_alpha   90.00
_cell.angle_beta   90.00
_cell.angle_gamma   90.00
#
_symmetry.space_group_name_H-M   'P 1'
#
loop_
_entity.id
_entity.type
_entity.pdbx_description
1 polymer ?
#
loop_
_entity_poly.entity_id
_entity_poly.type
_entity_poly.pdbx_seq_one_letter_code
_entity_poly.pdbx_strand_id
1 'polypeptide(L)' 'GQTKRNSQKRSGEVLLQPSGKRKRVSFGGHLSPELFDKSLPPNSPLKKGAIPARLSLPFRNSPRAVLKKAQGLKH' A
#
# COMPACT_ATOMS: atom_id res chain seq x y z
N GLY A 1 5.43 -51.58 8.31
CA GLY A 1 4.04 -51.20 8.64
C GLY A 1 4.00 -49.75 9.10
N GLN A 2 3.28 -48.93 8.35
CA GLN A 2 2.53 -47.72 8.73
C GLN A 2 3.13 -46.64 9.68
N THR A 3 3.34 -45.45 9.08
CA THR A 3 2.89 -44.07 9.47
C THR A 3 3.14 -43.56 10.91
N LYS A 4 3.52 -42.29 11.18
CA LYS A 4 2.75 -41.06 10.89
C LYS A 4 3.63 -39.79 10.93
N ARG A 5 3.29 -38.83 10.07
CA ARG A 5 3.74 -37.44 10.09
C ARG A 5 3.14 -36.72 11.31
N ASN A 6 3.93 -35.86 11.97
CA ASN A 6 3.41 -34.77 12.80
C ASN A 6 4.41 -33.61 12.77
N SER A 7 4.32 -32.77 11.73
CA SER A 7 4.94 -31.44 11.78
C SER A 7 3.99 -30.55 12.56
N GLN A 8 4.30 -30.33 13.84
CA GLN A 8 3.59 -29.36 14.67
C GLN A 8 3.93 -27.96 14.15
N LYS A 9 3.12 -27.51 13.20
CA LYS A 9 2.93 -26.11 12.86
C LYS A 9 2.45 -25.41 14.13
N ARG A 10 3.37 -24.84 14.91
CA ARG A 10 3.03 -23.88 15.97
C ARG A 10 2.52 -22.62 15.28
N SER A 11 1.26 -22.64 14.89
CA SER A 11 0.45 -21.44 14.78
C SER A 11 0.54 -20.77 16.15
N GLY A 12 1.35 -19.71 16.25
CA GLY A 12 1.17 -18.69 17.26
C GLY A 12 -0.17 -18.02 17.00
N GLU A 13 -1.24 -18.74 17.33
CA GLU A 13 -2.59 -18.22 17.43
C GLU A 13 -2.59 -17.33 18.68
N VAL A 14 -2.02 -16.13 18.55
CA VAL A 14 -2.45 -15.03 19.38
C VAL A 14 -3.88 -14.81 18.93
N LEU A 15 -4.82 -15.36 19.71
CA LEU A 15 -6.24 -15.05 19.64
C LEU A 15 -6.36 -13.55 19.93
N LEU A 16 -6.09 -12.74 18.92
CA LEU A 16 -6.43 -11.33 18.87
C LEU A 16 -7.94 -11.33 18.72
N GLN A 17 -8.63 -11.41 19.86
CA GLN A 17 -10.03 -11.06 19.95
C GLN A 17 -10.22 -9.78 19.13
N PRO A 18 -11.14 -9.72 18.14
CA PRO A 18 -11.36 -8.52 17.37
C PRO A 18 -11.96 -7.46 18.28
N SER A 19 -11.09 -6.70 18.96
CA SER A 19 -11.43 -5.62 19.87
C SER A 19 -11.94 -4.40 19.09
N GLY A 20 -13.04 -4.56 18.35
CA GLY A 20 -13.65 -3.52 17.52
C GLY A 20 -12.76 -3.04 16.35
N LYS A 21 -13.39 -2.55 15.28
CA LYS A 21 -12.70 -1.88 14.17
C LYS A 21 -12.25 -0.48 14.63
N ARG A 22 -11.20 -0.42 15.46
CA ARG A 22 -10.61 0.86 15.90
C ARG A 22 -9.66 1.37 14.83
N LYS A 23 -9.69 2.68 14.57
CA LYS A 23 -8.71 3.33 13.69
C LYS A 23 -7.34 3.24 14.35
N ARG A 24 -6.40 2.56 13.70
CA ARG A 24 -5.02 2.41 14.14
C ARG A 24 -4.10 2.77 12.99
N VAL A 25 -2.94 3.33 13.31
CA VAL A 25 -1.91 3.62 12.31
C VAL A 25 -1.27 2.30 11.90
N SER A 26 -1.01 2.19 10.60
CA SER A 26 -0.25 1.09 10.01
C SER A 26 0.73 1.67 8.99
N PHE A 27 1.77 0.91 8.68
CA PHE A 27 2.71 1.22 7.62
C PHE A 27 2.35 0.38 6.39
N GLY A 28 2.32 1.01 5.22
CA GLY A 28 2.15 0.30 3.96
C GLY A 28 3.39 -0.51 3.59
N GLY A 29 3.28 -1.32 2.53
CA GLY A 29 4.45 -1.98 1.93
C GLY A 29 5.40 -0.99 1.26
N HIS A 30 6.57 -1.48 0.83
CA HIS A 30 7.53 -0.69 0.06
C HIS A 30 6.91 -0.22 -1.27
N LEU A 31 7.23 1.01 -1.64
CA LEU A 31 6.86 1.62 -2.92
C LEU A 31 8.12 1.91 -3.71
N SER A 32 8.03 1.78 -5.04
CA SER A 32 9.12 2.21 -5.91
C SER A 32 9.35 3.72 -5.75
N PRO A 33 10.59 4.17 -5.53
CA PRO A 33 10.90 5.59 -5.38
C PRO A 33 10.75 6.32 -6.72
N GLU A 34 10.71 7.65 -6.64
CA GLU A 34 10.78 8.52 -7.80
C GLU A 34 12.25 8.79 -8.17
N LEU A 35 12.59 8.57 -9.44
CA LEU A 35 13.94 8.78 -9.96
C LEU A 35 14.03 10.16 -10.61
N PHE A 36 14.90 11.02 -10.07
CA PHE A 36 15.17 12.36 -10.58
C PHE A 36 16.62 12.51 -11.05
N ASP A 37 16.82 13.35 -12.07
CA ASP A 37 18.12 13.90 -12.42
C ASP A 37 18.21 15.31 -11.80
N LYS A 38 19.37 15.65 -11.24
CA LYS A 38 19.61 16.98 -10.63
C LYS A 38 19.75 18.09 -11.67
N SER A 39 20.11 17.74 -12.90
CA SER A 39 20.24 18.70 -14.00
C SER A 39 18.88 19.08 -14.62
N LEU A 40 17.87 18.24 -14.41
CA LEU A 40 16.54 18.43 -14.95
C LEU A 40 15.67 19.27 -13.98
N PRO A 41 14.69 20.00 -14.51
CA PRO A 41 13.74 20.73 -13.69
C PRO A 41 12.93 19.76 -12.81
N PRO A 42 12.45 20.22 -11.63
CA PRO A 42 11.75 19.37 -10.67
C PRO A 42 10.42 18.79 -11.16
N ASN A 43 9.89 19.26 -12.29
CA ASN A 43 8.65 18.76 -12.90
C ASN A 43 8.89 17.64 -13.94
N SER A 44 10.15 17.26 -14.20
CA SER A 44 10.52 16.28 -15.23
C SER A 44 11.30 15.10 -14.65
N PRO A 45 10.70 14.29 -13.75
CA PRO A 45 11.36 13.10 -13.20
C PRO A 45 11.64 12.09 -14.31
N LEU A 46 12.77 11.37 -14.21
CA LEU A 46 13.14 10.31 -15.16
C LEU A 46 12.17 9.12 -15.07
N LYS A 47 11.78 8.74 -13.85
CA LYS A 47 10.78 7.69 -13.60
C LYS A 47 9.90 8.07 -12.42
N LYS A 48 8.59 7.96 -12.61
CA LYS A 48 7.61 8.23 -11.54
C LYS A 48 7.63 7.11 -10.50
N GLY A 49 7.57 7.50 -9.23
CA GLY A 49 7.42 6.56 -8.11
C GLY A 49 6.06 5.88 -8.09
N ALA A 50 5.95 4.80 -7.32
CA ALA A 50 4.70 4.08 -7.14
C ALA A 50 3.74 4.88 -6.26
N ILE A 51 2.48 4.96 -6.67
CA ILE A 51 1.43 5.66 -5.92
C ILE A 51 0.81 4.67 -4.92
N PRO A 52 0.67 5.04 -3.64
CA PRO A 52 0.05 4.15 -2.66
C PRO A 52 -1.38 3.79 -3.08
N ALA A 53 -1.61 2.50 -3.35
CA ALA A 53 -2.93 1.98 -3.66
C ALA A 53 -3.71 1.77 -2.35
N ARG A 54 -4.96 2.24 -2.30
CA ARG A 54 -5.88 1.88 -1.21
C ARG A 54 -6.42 0.47 -1.48
N LEU A 55 -5.75 -0.53 -0.93
CA LEU A 55 -6.17 -1.94 -1.04
C LEU A 55 -7.52 -2.23 -0.35
N SER A 56 -8.05 -1.31 0.46
CA SER A 56 -9.41 -1.39 0.99
C SER A 56 -10.41 -0.63 0.09
N LEU A 57 -10.94 -1.30 -0.93
CA LEU A 57 -12.21 -0.92 -1.59
C LEU A 57 -13.37 -1.00 -0.56
N PRO A 58 -14.59 -0.47 -0.83
CA PRO A 58 -14.99 0.85 -1.30
C PRO A 58 -15.52 1.65 -0.09
N PHE A 59 -14.67 2.34 0.67
CA PHE A 59 -15.22 3.30 1.63
C PHE A 59 -15.53 4.60 0.88
N ARG A 60 -16.79 4.74 0.46
CA ARG A 60 -17.45 5.89 -0.21
C ARG A 60 -17.23 7.26 0.48
N ASN A 61 -16.49 7.28 1.58
CA ASN A 61 -16.37 8.37 2.54
C ASN A 61 -14.90 8.59 2.98
N SER A 62 -13.92 8.02 2.27
CA SER A 62 -12.54 8.48 2.41
C SER A 62 -12.32 9.73 1.55
N PRO A 63 -11.72 10.82 2.08
CA PRO A 63 -11.36 11.96 1.25
C PRO A 63 -10.45 11.50 0.11
N ARG A 64 -10.85 11.84 -1.11
CA ARG A 64 -10.05 11.61 -2.32
C ARG A 64 -8.75 12.38 -2.17
N ALA A 65 -7.61 11.74 -2.41
CA ALA A 65 -6.34 12.45 -2.47
C ALA A 65 -6.45 13.58 -3.52
N VAL A 66 -6.29 14.83 -3.08
CA VAL A 66 -6.53 16.05 -3.88
C VAL A 66 -5.36 16.39 -4.83
N LEU A 67 -4.52 15.41 -5.17
CA LEU A 67 -3.47 15.60 -6.16
C LEU A 67 -4.14 15.81 -7.54
N LYS A 68 -4.37 17.07 -7.90
CA LYS A 68 -4.93 17.45 -9.19
C LYS A 68 -3.93 17.06 -10.29
N LYS A 69 -4.27 16.03 -11.07
CA LYS A 69 -3.68 15.84 -12.40
C LYS A 69 -4.35 16.84 -13.33
N ALA A 70 -3.63 17.85 -13.79
CA ALA A 70 -4.07 18.64 -14.93
C ALA A 70 -4.22 17.69 -16.12
N GLN A 71 -5.46 17.41 -16.50
CA GLN A 71 -5.76 16.78 -17.77
C GLN A 71 -5.45 17.84 -18.82
N GLY A 72 -4.43 17.61 -19.64
CA GLY A 72 -4.06 18.54 -20.70
C GLY A 72 -5.27 18.89 -21.55
N LEU A 73 -5.65 20.17 -21.52
CA LEU A 73 -6.43 20.78 -22.57
C LEU A 73 -5.50 20.88 -23.77
N LYS A 74 -5.77 20.05 -24.77
CA LYS A 74 -5.25 20.17 -26.13
C LYS A 74 -6.25 20.99 -26.94
N HIS A 75 -5.67 21.84 -27.80
CA HIS A 75 -6.26 22.86 -28.67
C HIS A 75 -6.58 24.19 -27.99
#